data_AF-A0A9E5WH48-F1
#
_entry.id   AF-A0A9E5WH48-F1
#
_cell.length_a   1.000
_cell.length_b   1.000
_cell.length_c   1.000
_cell.angle_alpha   90.00
_cell.angle_beta   90.00
_cell.angle_gamma   90.00
#
_symmetry.space_group_name_H-M   'P 1'
#
loop_
_entity.id
_entity.type
_entity.pdbx_description
1 polymer ?
#
loop_
_entity_poly.entity_id
_entity_poly.type
_entity_poly.pdbx_seq_one_letter_code
_entity_poly.pdbx_strand_id
1 'polypeptide(L)'
;MLEDQEDNIEAVAARLRRVRTVLGLSKKDFAERAGIGEQVYGPFENANRELSLNAAKKLRRTYGLSLEFMYFGKIDDLPHRIASVL
;
A
#
# COMPACT_ATOMS: atom_id res chain seq x y z
N MET A 1 12.66 -7.43 -11.40
CA MET A 1 12.89 -6.86 -10.05
C MET A 1 11.60 -7.00 -9.23
N LEU A 2 11.57 -6.78 -7.91
CA LEU A 2 10.30 -6.82 -7.14
C LEU A 2 9.26 -5.83 -7.69
N GLU A 3 9.74 -4.78 -8.38
CA GLU A 3 8.95 -3.75 -9.06
C GLU A 3 8.06 -4.29 -10.19
N ASP A 4 8.38 -5.45 -10.77
CA ASP A 4 7.61 -6.06 -11.87
C ASP A 4 6.59 -7.11 -11.39
N GLN A 5 6.58 -7.41 -10.08
CA GLN A 5 5.77 -8.47 -9.50
C GLN A 5 4.47 -7.90 -8.93
N GLU A 6 3.57 -7.47 -9.82
CA GLU A 6 2.22 -6.91 -9.56
C GLU A 6 1.70 -7.04 -8.10
N ASP A 7 0.80 -7.99 -7.84
CA ASP A 7 0.15 -8.25 -6.54
C ASP A 7 0.85 -9.31 -5.68
N ASN A 8 2.06 -9.69 -6.07
CA ASN A 8 2.88 -10.59 -5.26
C ASN A 8 3.09 -10.00 -3.85
N ILE A 9 2.89 -10.83 -2.83
CA ILE A 9 2.94 -10.42 -1.43
C ILE A 9 4.26 -9.73 -1.03
N GLU A 10 5.40 -10.16 -1.60
CA GLU A 10 6.71 -9.56 -1.36
C GLU A 10 6.82 -8.17 -1.98
N ALA A 11 6.26 -7.99 -3.18
CA ALA A 11 6.24 -6.70 -3.86
C ALA A 11 5.33 -5.70 -3.15
N VAL A 12 4.15 -6.14 -2.70
CA VAL A 12 3.25 -5.33 -1.85
C VAL A 12 3.96 -4.91 -0.56
N ALA A 13 4.59 -5.86 0.14
CA ALA A 13 5.33 -5.58 1.36
C ALA A 13 6.48 -4.58 1.14
N ALA A 14 7.21 -4.72 0.03
CA ALA A 14 8.30 -3.81 -0.34
C ALA A 14 7.78 -2.38 -0.61
N ARG A 15 6.65 -2.22 -1.31
CA ARG A 15 6.03 -0.91 -1.54
C ARG A 15 5.58 -0.23 -0.23
N LEU A 16 4.93 -0.98 0.66
CA LEU A 16 4.54 -0.48 1.98
C LEU A 16 5.77 0.01 2.78
N ARG A 17 6.84 -0.80 2.81
CA ARG A 17 8.11 -0.44 3.45
C ARG A 17 8.74 0.79 2.82
N ARG A 18 8.70 0.90 1.50
CA ARG A 18 9.27 2.03 0.77
C ARG A 18 8.57 3.34 1.11
N VAL A 19 7.24 3.35 1.10
CA VAL A 19 6.46 4.54 1.49
C VAL A 19 6.78 4.94 2.92
N ARG A 20 6.72 3.98 3.86
CA ARG A 20 6.99 4.26 5.28
C ARG A 20 8.38 4.86 5.48
N THR A 21 9.40 4.31 4.83
CA THR A 21 10.78 4.78 4.98
C THR A 21 10.99 6.16 4.35
N VAL A 22 10.36 6.46 3.20
CA VAL A 22 10.36 7.80 2.59
C VAL A 22 9.73 8.83 3.51
N LEU A 23 8.67 8.45 4.24
CA LEU A 23 8.03 9.32 5.24
C LEU A 23 8.82 9.44 6.56
N GLY A 24 9.91 8.69 6.73
CA GLY A 24 10.72 8.71 7.94
C GLY A 24 10.01 8.12 9.18
N LEU A 25 9.03 7.24 9.00
CA LEU A 25 8.20 6.73 10.09
C LEU A 25 8.64 5.33 10.57
N SER A 26 8.48 5.08 11.86
CA SER A 26 8.56 3.71 12.41
C SER A 26 7.35 2.88 11.94
N LYS A 27 7.44 1.53 12.03
CA LYS A 27 6.28 0.66 11.70
C LYS A 27 5.07 1.00 12.56
N LYS A 28 5.31 1.22 13.86
CA LYS A 28 4.29 1.65 14.82
C LYS A 28 3.63 2.96 14.41
N ASP A 29 4.42 4.03 14.21
CA ASP A 29 3.87 5.35 13.87
C ASP A 29 3.08 5.31 12.56
N PHE A 30 3.61 4.59 11.56
CA PHE A 30 2.96 4.47 10.27
C PHE A 30 1.61 3.77 10.36
N ALA A 31 1.53 2.67 11.13
CA ALA A 31 0.31 1.93 11.35
C ALA A 31 -0.71 2.74 12.18
N GLU A 32 -0.28 3.30 13.31
CA GLU A 32 -1.16 3.97 14.26
C GLU A 32 -1.80 5.24 13.67
N ARG A 33 -1.04 6.03 12.89
CA ARG A 33 -1.59 7.17 12.13
C ARG A 33 -2.68 6.76 11.12
N ALA A 34 -2.62 5.53 10.61
CA ALA A 34 -3.65 4.97 9.75
C ALA A 34 -4.82 4.32 10.52
N GLY A 35 -4.80 4.36 11.86
CA GLY A 35 -5.76 3.64 12.69
C GLY A 35 -5.64 2.12 12.55
N ILE A 36 -4.42 1.62 12.34
CA ILE A 36 -4.05 0.20 12.27
C ILE A 36 -3.12 -0.09 13.45
N GLY A 37 -3.33 -1.18 14.18
CA GLY A 37 -2.38 -1.61 15.21
C GLY A 37 -1.07 -2.11 14.59
N GLU A 38 0.07 -1.86 15.23
CA GLU A 38 1.38 -2.32 14.74
C GLU A 38 1.43 -3.83 14.48
N GLN A 39 0.81 -4.63 15.36
CA GLN A 39 0.73 -6.09 15.23
C GLN A 39 -0.09 -6.54 14.01
N VAL A 40 -1.03 -5.69 13.56
CA VAL A 40 -1.82 -5.92 12.35
C VAL A 40 -1.02 -5.50 11.12
N TYR A 41 -0.30 -4.39 11.18
CA TYR A 41 0.47 -3.86 10.05
C TYR A 41 1.76 -4.67 9.77
N GLY A 42 2.47 -5.09 10.81
CA GLY A 42 3.75 -5.79 10.72
C GLY A 42 3.74 -6.98 9.77
N PRO A 43 2.77 -7.91 9.85
CA PRO A 43 2.65 -9.03 8.92
C PRO A 43 2.52 -8.62 7.44
N PHE A 44 1.91 -7.47 7.14
CA PHE A 44 1.80 -6.96 5.76
C PHE A 44 3.17 -6.50 5.23
N GLU A 45 3.92 -5.70 6.01
CA GLU A 45 5.24 -5.21 5.59
C GLU A 45 6.35 -6.29 5.66
N ASN A 46 6.06 -7.42 6.30
CA ASN A 46 6.95 -8.57 6.39
C ASN A 46 6.60 -9.68 5.37
N ALA A 47 5.62 -9.45 4.50
CA ALA A 47 5.12 -10.45 3.54
C ALA A 47 4.60 -11.77 4.18
N ASN A 48 4.26 -11.73 5.47
CA ASN A 48 3.69 -12.88 6.20
C ASN A 48 2.15 -12.93 6.09
N ARG A 49 1.52 -11.88 5.57
CA ARG A 49 0.08 -11.80 5.30
C ARG A 49 -0.20 -10.81 4.18
N GLU A 50 -1.13 -11.14 3.29
CA GLU A 50 -1.61 -10.21 2.26
C GLU A 50 -2.20 -8.94 2.87
N LEU A 51 -2.02 -7.81 2.19
CA LEU A 51 -2.61 -6.54 2.60
C LEU A 51 -4.14 -6.63 2.47
N SER A 52 -4.85 -6.56 3.60
CA SER A 52 -6.31 -6.57 3.56
C SER A 52 -6.86 -5.28 2.98
N LEU A 53 -7.99 -5.37 2.26
CA LEU A 53 -8.64 -4.20 1.66
C LEU A 53 -9.01 -3.14 2.72
N ASN A 54 -9.37 -3.56 3.93
CA ASN A 54 -9.68 -2.63 5.03
C ASN A 54 -8.42 -1.83 5.45
N ALA A 55 -7.27 -2.49 5.59
CA ALA A 55 -6.01 -1.83 5.87
C ALA A 55 -5.60 -0.91 4.71
N ALA A 56 -5.74 -1.35 3.46
CA ALA A 56 -5.45 -0.53 2.29
C ALA A 56 -6.32 0.73 2.23
N LYS A 57 -7.62 0.63 2.51
CA LYS A 57 -8.54 1.79 2.59
C LYS A 57 -8.11 2.80 3.66
N LYS A 58 -7.63 2.32 4.80
CA LYS A 58 -7.08 3.17 5.88
C LYS A 58 -5.82 3.89 5.44
N LEU A 59 -4.85 3.16 4.88
CA LEU A 59 -3.61 3.72 4.34
C LEU A 59 -3.88 4.77 3.25
N ARG A 60 -4.84 4.50 2.35
CA ARG A 60 -5.30 5.47 1.34
C ARG A 60 -5.79 6.77 1.96
N ARG A 61 -6.65 6.69 2.97
CA ARG A 61 -7.22 7.88 3.63
C ARG A 61 -6.16 8.70 4.35
N THR A 62 -5.18 8.05 4.98
CA THR A 62 -4.16 8.72 5.78
C THR A 62 -3.00 9.28 4.96
N TYR A 63 -2.55 8.55 3.93
CA TYR A 63 -1.34 8.86 3.17
C TYR A 63 -1.57 9.17 1.70
N GLY A 64 -2.81 9.12 1.21
CA GLY A 64 -3.13 9.37 -0.20
C GLY A 64 -2.72 8.24 -1.15
N LEU A 65 -2.32 7.07 -0.63
CA LEU A 65 -1.88 5.93 -1.45
C LEU A 65 -3.06 5.33 -2.22
N SER A 66 -2.98 5.30 -3.55
CA SER A 66 -3.99 4.62 -4.37
C SER A 66 -3.95 3.10 -4.10
N LEU A 67 -5.11 2.44 -4.26
CA LEU A 67 -5.17 0.98 -4.13
C LEU A 67 -4.33 0.33 -5.24
N GLU A 68 -4.39 0.87 -6.46
CA GLU A 68 -3.59 0.43 -7.62
C GLU A 68 -2.08 0.47 -7.32
N PHE A 69 -1.60 1.52 -6.66
CA PHE A 69 -0.20 1.60 -6.27
C PHE A 69 0.15 0.53 -5.23
N MET A 70 -0.65 0.41 -4.16
CA MET A 70 -0.35 -0.53 -3.09
C MET A 70 -0.36 -1.98 -3.59
N TYR A 71 -1.37 -2.35 -4.36
CA TYR A 71 -1.54 -3.72 -4.86
C TYR A 71 -0.73 -4.01 -6.12
N PHE A 72 -0.58 -3.09 -7.06
CA PHE A 72 0.01 -3.38 -8.37
C PHE A 72 1.20 -2.49 -8.74
N GLY A 73 1.60 -1.55 -7.88
CA GLY A 73 2.72 -0.64 -8.15
C GLY A 73 2.43 0.44 -9.17
N LYS A 74 1.18 0.60 -9.62
CA LYS A 74 0.80 1.57 -10.64
C LYS A 74 0.53 2.96 -10.05
N ILE A 75 1.12 3.98 -10.65
CA ILE A 75 1.02 5.38 -10.18
C ILE A 75 -0.08 6.14 -10.93
N ASP A 76 -0.34 5.76 -12.17
CA ASP A 76 -1.39 6.31 -13.02
C ASP A 76 -2.37 5.18 -13.35
N ASP A 77 -3.69 5.39 -13.23
CA ASP A 77 -4.65 4.59 -14.00
C ASP A 77 -6.09 5.14 -13.93
N LEU A 78 -6.57 5.63 -15.09
CA LEU A 78 -7.90 5.37 -15.61
C LEU A 78 -7.78 5.38 -17.14
N PRO A 79 -8.15 4.30 -17.87
CA PRO A 79 -8.08 4.31 -19.31
C PRO A 79 -8.85 5.49 -19.90
N HIS A 80 -8.24 6.26 -20.81
CA HIS A 80 -8.82 7.50 -21.34
C HIS A 80 -10.25 7.29 -21.87
N ARG A 81 -10.53 6.14 -22.51
CA ARG A 81 -11.87 5.82 -23.04
C ARG A 81 -12.95 5.74 -21.96
N ILE A 82 -12.58 5.33 -20.74
CA ILE A 82 -13.47 5.28 -19.58
C ILE A 82 -13.55 6.67 -18.94
N ALA A 83 -12.41 7.36 -18.81
CA ALA A 83 -12.37 8.71 -18.25
C ALA A 83 -13.25 9.71 -19.03
N SER A 84 -13.34 9.55 -20.36
CA SER A 84 -14.14 10.43 -21.21
C SER A 84 -15.65 10.26 -21.10
N VAL A 85 -16.14 9.26 -20.35
CA VAL A 85 -17.57 8.94 -20.22
C VAL A 85 -18.10 8.97 -18.78
N LEU A 86 -17.26 9.35 -17.81
CA LEU A 86 -17.63 9.59 -16.40
C LEU A 86 -17.70 11.09 -16.12
#